data_AF-A0A9D5AYP9-F1
#
_entry.id   AF-A0A9D5AYP9-F1
#
_cell.length_a   1.000
_cell.length_b   1.000
_cell.length_c   1.000
_cell.angle_alpha   90.00
_cell.angle_beta   90.00
_cell.angle_gamma   90.00
#
_symmetry.space_group_name_H-M   'P 1'
#
loop_
_entity.id
_entity.type
_entity.pdbx_description
1 polymer ?
#
loop_
_entity_poly.entity_id
_entity_poly.type
_entity_poly.pdbx_seq_one_letter_code
_entity_poly.pdbx_strand_id
1 'polypeptide(L)'
;FKTILKPRLKLIVQNDEREWFIVFVSKARLANDQANKMEKKVYAKLEVDFSSRKRERCCKYDMHFPEANFWEDLESKIMECIRNTLDRRVQFYEDEIRKLSEQRLMPVWNFCNFFILKESLAFMFEMAHLHEDALREYDELELCYLETVNMTGKKREFGGADHGDDQA
;
A
#
# COMPACT_ATOMS: atom_id res chain seq x y z
N PHE A 1 0.27 8.63 -30.97
CA PHE A 1 0.82 7.96 -29.76
C PHE A 1 2.09 8.63 -29.22
N LYS A 2 3.23 8.58 -29.94
CA LYS A 2 4.56 8.98 -29.42
C LYS A 2 4.68 10.46 -29.02
N THR A 3 4.08 11.37 -29.78
CA THR A 3 4.28 12.82 -29.63
C THR A 3 3.40 13.48 -28.58
N ILE A 4 2.18 12.97 -28.37
CA ILE A 4 1.17 13.61 -27.50
C ILE A 4 0.77 12.68 -26.35
N LEU A 5 0.29 11.48 -26.66
CA LEU A 5 -0.32 10.60 -25.67
C LEU A 5 0.71 10.06 -24.67
N LYS A 6 1.83 9.52 -25.16
CA LYS A 6 2.86 8.92 -24.30
C LYS A 6 3.46 9.90 -23.27
N PRO A 7 3.87 11.13 -23.65
CA PRO A 7 4.37 12.11 -22.68
C PRO A 7 3.33 12.49 -21.62
N ARG A 8 2.06 12.68 -22.01
CA ARG A 8 0.99 13.01 -21.06
C ARG A 8 0.71 11.87 -20.09
N LEU A 9 0.66 10.63 -20.56
CA LEU A 9 0.50 9.47 -19.69
C LEU A 9 1.68 9.34 -18.72
N LYS A 10 2.92 9.53 -19.20
CA LYS A 10 4.11 9.54 -18.34
C LYS A 10 4.02 10.56 -17.21
N LEU A 11 3.52 11.77 -17.49
CA LEU A 11 3.33 12.80 -16.47
C LEU A 11 2.28 12.41 -15.42
N ILE A 12 1.18 11.76 -15.86
CA ILE A 12 0.12 11.31 -14.95
C ILE A 12 0.62 10.19 -14.03
N VAL A 13 1.36 9.22 -14.59
CA VAL A 13 1.83 8.03 -13.84
C VAL A 13 3.12 8.27 -13.05
N GLN A 14 3.68 9.49 -13.09
CA GLN A 14 4.86 9.87 -12.31
C GLN A 14 4.56 10.01 -10.81
N ASN A 15 3.29 10.23 -10.45
CA ASN A 15 2.88 10.23 -9.05
C ASN A 15 2.75 8.77 -8.58
N ASP A 16 3.68 8.34 -7.73
CA ASP A 16 3.76 6.99 -7.17
C ASP A 16 2.80 6.75 -6.00
N GLU A 17 2.27 7.82 -5.39
CA GLU A 17 1.25 7.75 -4.34
C GLU A 17 -0.12 7.31 -4.88
N ARG A 18 -0.40 7.56 -6.16
CA ARG A 18 -1.69 7.21 -6.77
C ARG A 18 -1.59 5.91 -7.55
N GLU A 19 -2.49 5.00 -7.23
CA GLU A 19 -2.60 3.76 -7.97
C GLU A 19 -3.37 3.92 -9.28
N TRP A 20 -2.96 3.22 -10.33
CA TRP A 20 -3.51 3.43 -11.68
C TRP A 20 -3.40 2.19 -12.58
N PHE A 21 -4.26 2.18 -13.60
CA PHE A 21 -4.15 1.34 -14.79
C PHE A 21 -4.80 2.08 -15.97
N ILE A 22 -4.60 1.59 -17.18
CA ILE A 22 -5.04 2.22 -18.44
C ILE A 22 -6.11 1.35 -19.07
N VAL A 23 -7.29 1.93 -19.30
CA VAL A 23 -8.31 1.33 -20.15
C VAL A 23 -8.17 1.93 -21.54
N PHE A 24 -7.77 1.11 -22.50
CA PHE A 24 -7.70 1.50 -23.90
C PHE A 24 -9.05 1.25 -24.57
N VAL A 25 -9.75 2.31 -24.96
CA VAL A 25 -11.06 2.21 -25.63
C VAL A 25 -10.90 2.28 -27.14
N SER A 26 -11.24 1.18 -27.81
CA SER A 26 -11.32 1.10 -29.27
C SER A 26 -12.69 1.59 -29.77
N LYS A 27 -12.64 2.39 -30.85
CA LYS A 27 -13.81 2.84 -31.62
C LYS A 27 -13.67 2.49 -33.11
N ALA A 28 -12.71 1.66 -33.49
CA ALA A 28 -12.45 1.37 -34.90
C ALA A 28 -13.55 0.49 -35.48
N ARG A 29 -14.19 0.94 -36.57
CA ARG A 29 -15.19 0.15 -37.30
C ARG A 29 -14.51 -0.93 -38.14
N LEU A 30 -15.12 -2.10 -38.22
CA LEU A 30 -14.58 -3.29 -38.92
C LEU A 30 -14.15 -3.03 -40.38
N ALA A 31 -14.83 -2.14 -41.09
CA ALA A 31 -14.52 -1.83 -42.49
C ALA A 31 -13.20 -1.06 -42.71
N ASN A 32 -12.50 -0.63 -41.63
CA ASN A 32 -11.26 0.13 -41.74
C ASN A 32 -10.05 -0.67 -41.22
N ASP A 33 -9.52 -1.54 -42.07
CA ASP A 33 -8.34 -2.38 -41.78
C ASP A 33 -7.10 -1.57 -41.36
N GLN A 34 -6.91 -0.37 -41.93
CA GLN A 34 -5.78 0.47 -41.57
C GLN A 34 -5.91 1.01 -40.14
N ALA A 35 -7.12 1.44 -39.75
CA ALA A 35 -7.40 1.89 -38.39
C ALA A 35 -7.22 0.75 -37.37
N ASN A 36 -7.76 -0.44 -37.67
CA ASN A 36 -7.61 -1.63 -36.82
C ASN A 36 -6.14 -2.02 -36.62
N LYS A 37 -5.33 -1.99 -37.68
CA LYS A 37 -3.89 -2.26 -37.60
C LYS A 37 -3.16 -1.20 -36.77
N MET A 38 -3.51 0.07 -36.93
CA MET A 38 -2.89 1.15 -36.15
C MET A 38 -3.23 1.03 -34.67
N GLU A 39 -4.49 0.73 -34.36
CA GLU A 39 -4.96 0.56 -33.00
C GLU A 39 -4.25 -0.58 -32.26
N LYS A 40 -4.19 -1.77 -32.87
CA LYS A 40 -3.46 -2.91 -32.31
C LYS A 40 -2.00 -2.57 -32.02
N LYS A 41 -1.34 -1.82 -32.93
CA LYS A 41 0.04 -1.35 -32.73
C LYS A 41 0.15 -0.36 -31.56
N VAL A 42 -0.83 0.53 -31.38
CA VAL A 42 -0.83 1.48 -30.27
C VAL A 42 -1.07 0.77 -28.93
N TYR A 43 -2.02 -0.17 -28.88
CA TYR A 43 -2.31 -0.94 -27.68
C TYR A 43 -1.10 -1.79 -27.24
N ALA A 44 -0.52 -2.57 -28.16
CA ALA A 44 0.69 -3.35 -27.87
C ALA A 44 1.84 -2.45 -27.37
N LYS A 45 1.93 -1.21 -27.88
CA LYS A 45 2.95 -0.27 -27.42
C LYS A 45 2.66 0.29 -26.02
N LEU A 46 1.39 0.48 -25.66
CA LEU A 46 0.98 0.84 -24.31
C LEU A 46 1.36 -0.25 -23.31
N GLU A 47 1.06 -1.52 -23.63
CA GLU A 47 1.43 -2.65 -22.77
C GLU A 47 2.93 -2.70 -22.50
N VAL A 48 3.75 -2.60 -23.55
CA VAL A 48 5.21 -2.58 -23.41
C VAL A 48 5.72 -1.37 -22.63
N ASP A 49 5.12 -0.20 -22.80
CA ASP A 49 5.62 1.04 -22.20
C ASP A 49 5.15 1.23 -20.74
N PHE A 50 4.04 0.61 -20.32
CA PHE A 50 3.38 0.88 -19.04
C PHE A 50 3.13 -0.35 -18.17
N SER A 51 3.20 -1.57 -18.73
CA SER A 51 3.12 -2.80 -17.94
C SER A 51 4.52 -3.36 -17.64
N SER A 52 4.59 -4.31 -16.71
CA SER A 52 5.80 -5.05 -16.34
C SER A 52 5.48 -6.53 -16.20
N ARG A 53 6.50 -7.39 -16.10
CA ARG A 53 6.32 -8.85 -15.90
C ARG A 53 5.50 -9.20 -14.66
N LYS A 54 5.56 -8.36 -13.63
CA LYS A 54 4.83 -8.59 -12.37
C LYS A 54 3.48 -7.89 -12.35
N ARG A 55 3.21 -6.99 -13.30
CA ARG A 55 2.09 -6.06 -13.20
C ARG A 55 1.61 -5.61 -14.56
N GLU A 56 0.46 -6.12 -14.95
CA GLU A 56 -0.25 -5.71 -16.14
C GLU A 56 -1.07 -4.45 -15.83
N ARG A 57 -0.87 -3.39 -16.61
CA ARG A 57 -1.44 -2.06 -16.33
C ARG A 57 -2.40 -1.62 -17.42
N CYS A 58 -2.68 -2.45 -18.41
CA CYS A 58 -3.47 -2.11 -19.57
C CYS A 58 -4.57 -3.16 -19.75
N CYS A 59 -5.77 -2.71 -20.10
CA CYS A 59 -6.82 -3.57 -20.64
C CYS A 59 -7.46 -2.86 -21.85
N LYS A 60 -8.07 -3.64 -22.76
CA LYS A 60 -8.70 -3.13 -23.98
C LYS A 60 -10.22 -3.29 -23.89
N TYR A 61 -10.95 -2.19 -24.05
CA TYR A 61 -12.40 -2.21 -24.29
C TYR A 61 -12.69 -1.94 -25.77
N ASP A 62 -13.34 -2.87 -26.46
CA ASP A 62 -13.79 -2.70 -27.84
C ASP A 62 -15.28 -2.36 -27.89
N MET A 63 -15.62 -1.14 -28.36
CA MET A 63 -17.01 -0.69 -28.38
C MET A 63 -17.89 -1.42 -29.39
N HIS A 64 -17.30 -2.02 -30.42
CA HIS A 64 -18.06 -2.68 -31.48
C HIS A 64 -18.08 -4.20 -31.33
N PHE A 65 -17.08 -4.75 -30.66
CA PHE A 65 -17.00 -6.18 -30.37
C PHE A 65 -16.44 -6.41 -28.96
N PRO A 66 -17.20 -6.08 -27.91
CA PRO A 66 -16.70 -6.21 -26.54
C PRO A 66 -16.37 -7.68 -26.27
N GLU A 67 -15.11 -7.93 -25.87
CA GLU A 67 -14.68 -9.26 -25.45
C GLU A 67 -15.45 -9.64 -24.17
N ALA A 68 -15.94 -10.88 -24.11
CA ALA A 68 -16.81 -11.33 -23.01
C ALA A 68 -16.13 -11.23 -21.64
N ASN A 69 -14.80 -11.39 -21.60
CA ASN A 69 -13.95 -11.33 -20.42
C ASN A 69 -13.44 -9.92 -20.09
N PHE A 70 -13.80 -8.88 -20.86
CA PHE A 70 -13.32 -7.52 -20.59
C PHE A 70 -13.66 -7.06 -19.17
N TRP A 71 -14.88 -7.34 -18.70
CA TRP A 71 -15.32 -6.94 -17.37
C TRP A 71 -14.56 -7.67 -16.28
N GLU A 72 -14.23 -8.95 -16.48
CA GLU A 72 -13.41 -9.74 -15.56
C GLU A 72 -11.98 -9.21 -15.49
N ASP A 73 -11.36 -8.85 -16.64
CA ASP A 73 -10.04 -8.25 -16.65
C ASP A 73 -10.06 -6.86 -16.00
N LEU A 74 -11.07 -6.03 -16.32
CA LEU A 74 -11.25 -4.72 -15.69
C LEU A 74 -11.37 -4.83 -14.17
N GLU A 75 -12.23 -5.72 -13.68
CA GLU A 75 -12.41 -5.99 -12.25
C GLU A 75 -11.11 -6.48 -11.63
N SER A 76 -10.42 -7.44 -12.27
CA SER A 76 -9.13 -7.94 -11.80
C SER A 76 -8.10 -6.82 -11.65
N LYS A 77 -8.00 -5.90 -12.63
CA LYS A 77 -7.08 -4.75 -12.56
C LYS A 77 -7.45 -3.76 -11.47
N ILE A 78 -8.75 -3.52 -11.24
CA ILE A 78 -9.23 -2.68 -10.12
C ILE A 78 -8.84 -3.32 -8.79
N MET A 79 -9.13 -4.61 -8.61
CA MET A 79 -8.82 -5.35 -7.38
C MET A 79 -7.31 -5.41 -7.13
N GLU A 80 -6.49 -5.61 -8.17
CA GLU A 80 -5.03 -5.55 -8.06
C GLU A 80 -4.54 -4.16 -7.62
N CYS A 81 -5.15 -3.07 -8.13
CA CYS A 81 -4.82 -1.72 -7.69
C CYS A 81 -5.18 -1.50 -6.20
N ILE A 82 -6.37 -1.94 -5.77
CA ILE A 82 -6.78 -1.82 -4.38
C ILE A 82 -5.82 -2.60 -3.47
N ARG A 83 -5.52 -3.87 -3.80
CA ARG A 83 -4.56 -4.69 -3.05
C ARG A 83 -3.18 -4.04 -2.96
N ASN A 84 -2.61 -3.61 -4.09
CA ASN A 84 -1.31 -2.94 -4.08
C ASN A 84 -1.29 -1.67 -3.21
N THR A 85 -2.40 -0.92 -3.18
CA THR A 85 -2.51 0.27 -2.34
C THR A 85 -2.56 -0.09 -0.85
N LEU A 86 -3.32 -1.13 -0.51
CA LEU A 86 -3.39 -1.68 0.84
C LEU A 86 -2.02 -2.19 1.30
N ASP A 87 -1.37 -3.04 0.50
CA ASP A 87 -0.07 -3.64 0.81
C ASP A 87 1.00 -2.57 1.08
N ARG A 88 1.06 -1.51 0.27
CA ARG A 88 2.00 -0.40 0.50
C ARG A 88 1.73 0.34 1.81
N ARG A 89 0.45 0.54 2.15
CA ARG A 89 0.09 1.19 3.42
C ARG A 89 0.41 0.31 4.59
N VAL A 90 0.05 -0.97 4.54
CA VAL A 90 0.39 -1.96 5.57
C VAL A 90 1.90 -1.96 5.82
N GLN A 91 2.70 -2.10 4.75
CA GLN A 91 4.15 -2.08 4.85
C GLN A 91 4.67 -0.78 5.49
N PHE A 92 4.12 0.38 5.11
CA PHE A 92 4.50 1.66 5.72
C PHE A 92 4.26 1.67 7.23
N TYR A 93 3.07 1.25 7.68
CA TYR A 93 2.76 1.21 9.11
C TYR A 93 3.61 0.18 9.84
N GLU A 94 3.81 -1.01 9.28
CA GLU A 94 4.68 -2.04 9.86
C GLU A 94 6.13 -1.53 10.05
N ASP A 95 6.66 -0.81 9.06
CA ASP A 95 8.01 -0.23 9.14
C ASP A 95 8.09 0.88 10.21
N GLU A 96 7.08 1.75 10.32
CA GLU A 96 7.04 2.78 11.37
C GLU A 96 6.84 2.20 12.77
N ILE A 97 5.98 1.18 12.90
CA ILE A 97 5.77 0.42 14.15
C ILE A 97 7.08 -0.24 14.56
N ARG A 98 7.81 -0.88 13.64
CA ARG A 98 9.11 -1.50 13.91
C ARG A 98 10.12 -0.49 14.48
N LYS A 99 10.25 0.68 13.85
CA LYS A 99 11.14 1.76 14.32
C LYS A 99 10.80 2.23 15.73
N LEU A 100 9.51 2.40 16.04
CA LEU A 100 9.08 2.78 17.38
C LEU A 100 9.29 1.64 18.39
N SER A 101 9.06 0.39 18.00
CA SER A 101 9.30 -0.79 18.84
C SER A 101 10.77 -0.91 19.25
N GLU A 102 11.71 -0.64 18.35
CA GLU A 102 13.15 -0.65 18.63
C GLU A 102 13.56 0.40 19.66
N GLN A 103 12.84 1.53 19.70
CA GLN A 103 13.09 2.63 20.64
C GLN A 103 12.35 2.47 21.97
N ARG A 104 11.60 1.39 22.17
CA ARG A 104 10.66 1.22 23.29
C ARG A 104 11.28 1.33 24.69
N LEU A 105 12.58 1.04 24.82
CA LEU A 105 13.31 1.16 26.09
C LEU A 105 13.94 2.54 26.31
N MET A 106 13.81 3.44 25.33
CA MET A 106 14.39 4.79 25.37
C MET A 106 13.44 5.75 26.11
N PRO A 107 13.97 6.71 26.91
CA PRO A 107 13.15 7.67 27.64
C PRO A 107 12.28 8.58 26.76
N VAL A 108 12.64 8.72 25.47
CA VAL A 108 11.93 9.55 24.49
C VAL A 108 10.71 8.84 23.90
N TRP A 109 10.60 7.52 24.11
CA TRP A 109 9.51 6.74 23.55
C TRP A 109 8.16 7.11 24.18
N ASN A 110 7.14 7.20 23.34
CA ASN A 110 5.79 7.58 23.73
C ASN A 110 4.78 6.55 23.24
N PHE A 111 4.07 5.91 24.17
CA PHE A 111 3.03 4.93 23.87
C PHE A 111 1.93 5.49 22.96
N CYS A 112 1.52 6.75 23.11
CA CYS A 112 0.48 7.35 22.27
C CYS A 112 0.87 7.36 20.78
N ASN A 113 2.15 7.59 20.46
CA ASN A 113 2.62 7.55 19.07
C ASN A 113 2.57 6.12 18.53
N PHE A 114 2.93 5.13 19.34
CA PHE A 114 2.84 3.72 19.00
C PHE A 114 1.39 3.27 18.80
N PHE A 115 0.50 3.68 19.72
CA PHE A 115 -0.94 3.43 19.66
C PHE A 115 -1.56 3.93 18.36
N ILE A 116 -1.29 5.18 17.96
CA ILE A 116 -1.86 5.76 16.74
C ILE A 116 -1.50 4.93 15.51
N LEU A 117 -0.27 4.43 15.42
CA LEU A 117 0.17 3.61 14.29
C LEU A 117 -0.45 2.22 14.30
N LYS A 118 -0.44 1.53 15.46
CA LYS A 118 -1.05 0.21 15.65
C LYS A 118 -2.56 0.24 15.38
N GLU A 119 -3.28 1.21 15.94
CA GLU A 119 -4.71 1.43 15.70
C GLU A 119 -4.99 1.66 14.21
N SER A 120 -4.19 2.52 13.56
CA SER A 120 -4.37 2.79 12.13
C SER A 120 -4.19 1.54 11.27
N LEU A 121 -3.21 0.68 11.63
CA LEU A 121 -2.98 -0.59 10.95
C LEU A 121 -4.14 -1.58 11.18
N ALA A 122 -4.56 -1.75 12.44
CA ALA A 122 -5.68 -2.62 12.80
C ALA A 122 -6.98 -2.20 12.10
N PHE A 123 -7.26 -0.89 12.08
CA PHE A 123 -8.42 -0.31 11.39
C PHE A 123 -8.38 -0.60 9.88
N MET A 124 -7.22 -0.51 9.23
CA MET A 124 -7.10 -0.88 7.81
C MET A 124 -7.38 -2.36 7.57
N PHE A 125 -6.94 -3.26 8.46
CA PHE A 125 -7.27 -4.68 8.37
C PHE A 125 -8.76 -4.91 8.57
N GLU A 126 -9.41 -4.22 9.51
CA GLU A 126 -10.86 -4.30 9.70
C GLU A 126 -11.62 -3.83 8.45
N MET A 127 -11.22 -2.69 7.86
CA MET A 127 -11.79 -2.17 6.61
C MET A 127 -11.58 -3.11 5.41
N ALA A 128 -10.53 -3.94 5.45
CA ALA A 128 -10.27 -4.99 4.47
C ALA A 128 -10.91 -6.34 4.82
N HIS A 129 -11.69 -6.41 5.91
CA HIS A 129 -12.30 -7.63 6.46
C HIS A 129 -11.28 -8.70 6.90
N LEU A 130 -10.05 -8.30 7.20
CA LEU A 130 -8.98 -9.13 7.75
C LEU A 130 -9.05 -9.10 9.29
N HIS A 131 -10.15 -9.60 9.84
CA HIS A 131 -10.45 -9.46 11.27
C HIS A 131 -9.44 -10.15 12.19
N GLU A 132 -8.86 -11.28 11.76
CA GLU A 132 -7.82 -12.00 12.52
C GLU A 132 -6.52 -11.19 12.60
N ASP A 133 -6.16 -10.48 11.53
CA ASP A 133 -4.97 -9.62 11.51
C ASP A 133 -5.20 -8.36 12.35
N ALA A 134 -6.39 -7.76 12.28
CA ALA A 134 -6.78 -6.66 13.16
C ALA A 134 -6.72 -7.05 14.64
N LEU A 135 -7.28 -8.21 15.00
CA LEU A 135 -7.27 -8.70 16.38
C LEU A 135 -5.85 -8.88 16.91
N ARG A 136 -4.94 -9.43 16.09
CA ARG A 136 -3.53 -9.59 16.47
C ARG A 136 -2.87 -8.26 16.79
N GLU A 137 -3.13 -7.22 16.00
CA GLU A 137 -2.60 -5.88 16.27
C GLU A 137 -3.13 -5.30 17.59
N TYR A 138 -4.40 -5.55 17.92
CA TYR A 138 -5.01 -5.13 19.18
C TYR A 138 -4.47 -5.89 20.40
N ASP A 139 -4.27 -7.20 20.30
CA ASP A 139 -3.68 -8.01 21.37
C ASP A 139 -2.24 -7.55 21.69
N GLU A 140 -1.43 -7.31 20.65
CA GLU A 140 -0.07 -6.78 20.82
C GLU A 140 -0.07 -5.38 21.45
N LEU A 141 -1.05 -4.55 21.09
CA LEU A 141 -1.21 -3.21 21.63
C LEU A 141 -1.61 -3.24 23.12
N GLU A 142 -2.51 -4.13 23.52
CA GLU A 142 -2.88 -4.33 24.92
C GLU A 142 -1.69 -4.79 25.76
N LEU A 143 -0.93 -5.78 25.28
CA LEU A 143 0.30 -6.23 25.94
C LEU A 143 1.30 -5.07 26.12
N CYS A 144 1.49 -4.28 25.06
CA CYS A 144 2.39 -3.13 25.09
C CYS A 144 1.93 -2.07 26.11
N TYR A 145 0.62 -1.82 26.22
CA TYR A 145 0.03 -0.91 27.18
C TYR A 145 0.28 -1.36 28.62
N LEU A 146 -0.04 -2.62 28.95
CA LEU A 146 0.14 -3.19 30.28
C LEU A 146 1.60 -3.13 30.73
N GLU A 147 2.54 -3.46 29.83
CA GLU A 147 3.97 -3.36 30.11
C GLU A 147 4.42 -1.92 30.36
N THR A 148 3.89 -0.95 29.61
CA THR A 148 4.21 0.48 29.78
C THR A 148 3.71 1.00 31.13
N VAL A 149 2.45 0.71 31.48
CA VAL A 149 1.87 1.08 32.78
C VAL A 149 2.66 0.45 33.92
N ASN A 150 3.01 -0.84 33.81
CA ASN A 150 3.80 -1.54 34.82
C ASN A 150 5.23 -1.00 34.96
N MET A 151 5.87 -0.58 33.87
CA MET A 151 7.19 0.08 33.90
C MET A 151 7.14 1.44 34.60
N THR A 152 6.06 2.22 34.42
CA THR A 152 5.92 3.49 35.15
C THR A 152 5.65 3.31 36.64
N GLY A 153 5.00 2.21 37.04
CA GLY A 153 4.82 1.83 38.44
C GLY A 153 6.09 1.33 39.11
N LYS A 154 6.98 0.67 38.35
CA LYS A 154 8.35 0.38 38.77
C LYS A 154 9.24 1.59 38.47
N LYS A 155 9.13 2.62 39.31
CA LYS A 155 10.17 3.65 39.42
C LYS A 155 11.49 2.88 39.58
N ARG A 156 12.31 2.79 38.53
CA ARG A 156 13.59 2.08 38.60
C ARG A 156 14.35 2.75 39.73
N GLU A 157 14.58 2.02 40.81
CA GLU A 157 15.57 2.40 41.82
C GLU A 157 16.92 2.36 41.10
N PHE A 158 17.23 3.46 40.41
CA PHE A 158 18.53 3.68 39.82
C PHE A 158 19.31 4.46 40.85
N GLY A 159 20.01 3.72 41.68
CA GLY A 159 20.75 4.18 42.85
C GLY A 159 20.96 2.98 43.75
N GLY A 160 22.20 2.66 44.08
CA GLY A 160 22.47 1.59 45.02
C GLY A 160 21.92 1.99 46.39
N ALA A 161 21.14 1.10 46.99
CA ALA A 161 20.54 1.31 48.30
C ALA A 161 21.49 0.92 49.45
N ASP A 162 22.71 0.50 49.11
CA ASP A 162 23.69 0.04 50.08
C ASP A 162 24.42 1.23 50.72
N HIS A 163 24.58 1.13 52.04
CA HIS A 163 25.20 2.15 52.86
C HIS A 163 26.70 2.23 52.52
N GLY A 164 27.08 3.10 51.58
CA GLY A 164 28.47 3.25 51.14
C GLY A 164 28.64 3.78 49.72
N ASP A 165 27.59 3.79 48.90
CA ASP A 165 27.66 4.17 47.48
C ASP A 165 27.87 5.69 47.24
N ASP A 166 27.77 6.52 48.28
CA ASP A 166 27.97 7.98 48.20
C ASP A 166 29.39 8.45 48.61
N GLN A 167 30.35 7.53 48.76
CA GLN A 167 31.73 7.88 49.14
C GLN A 167 32.63 8.03 47.89
N ALA A 168 32.69 9.24 47.34
CA ALA A 168 33.73 9.70 46.41
C ALA A 168 34.32 11.04 46.88
#